data_AF-A0A1M2YVU0-F1
#
_entry.id   AF-A0A1M2YVU0-F1
#
_cell.length_a   1.000
_cell.length_b   1.000
_cell.length_c   1.000
_cell.angle_alpha   90.00
_cell.angle_beta   90.00
_cell.angle_gamma   90.00
#
_symmetry.space_group_name_H-M   'P 1'
#
loop_
_entity.id
_entity.type
_entity.pdbx_description
1 polymer ?
#
loop_
_entity_poly.entity_id
_entity_poly.type
_entity_poly.pdbx_seq_one_letter_code
_entity_poly.pdbx_strand_id
1 'polypeptide(L)'
;MVVLTKSGADVFAPTDGNSVPRKVGNEDAQTWATEIERGIANPSAPSYTVATVPSAATSGAGSIIFVADEGGGAVLAFSDGTDWRRITDRAVIS
;
A
#
# COMPACT_ATOMS: atom_id res chain seq x y z
N MET A 1 13.54 6.84 -8.51
CA MET A 1 13.44 5.68 -7.60
C MET A 1 14.20 6.04 -6.34
N VAL A 2 13.51 6.16 -5.20
CA VAL A 2 14.18 6.35 -3.91
C VAL A 2 14.67 4.97 -3.48
N VAL A 3 15.99 4.82 -3.36
CA VAL A 3 16.60 3.58 -2.89
C VAL A 3 16.72 3.68 -1.39
N LEU A 4 15.99 2.84 -0.66
CA LEU A 4 16.18 2.65 0.76
C LEU A 4 17.34 1.67 0.96
N THR A 5 18.34 2.05 1.75
CA THR A 5 19.47 1.16 2.08
C THR A 5 19.28 0.61 3.49
N LYS A 6 19.32 -0.72 3.62
CA LYS A 6 19.26 -1.44 4.91
C LYS A 6 20.67 -1.83 5.35
N SER A 7 21.02 -1.56 6.60
CA SER A 7 22.19 -2.13 7.26
C SER A 7 21.80 -2.60 8.66
N GLY A 8 21.84 -3.91 8.90
CA GLY A 8 21.35 -4.47 10.16
C GLY A 8 19.84 -4.21 10.35
N ALA A 9 19.46 -3.64 11.49
CA ALA A 9 18.08 -3.24 11.81
C ALA A 9 17.74 -1.79 11.39
N ASP A 10 18.70 -1.06 10.83
CA ASP A 10 18.53 0.36 10.50
C ASP A 10 18.12 0.55 9.02
N VAL A 11 17.09 1.37 8.81
CA VAL A 11 16.64 1.84 7.48
C VAL A 11 17.02 3.32 7.34
N PHE A 12 17.90 3.65 6.39
CA PHE A 12 18.33 5.03 6.15
C PHE A 12 17.49 5.67 5.04
N ALA A 13 16.91 6.84 5.32
CA ALA A 13 16.36 7.73 4.30
C ALA A 13 17.49 8.28 3.39
N PRO A 14 17.19 8.70 2.13
CA PRO A 14 18.19 9.28 1.26
C PRO A 14 18.89 10.44 1.96
N THR A 15 20.19 10.53 1.71
CA THR A 15 21.05 11.54 2.32
C THR A 15 20.54 12.94 2.04
N ASP A 16 20.82 13.88 2.93
CA ASP A 16 20.75 15.29 2.55
C ASP A 16 21.71 15.56 1.37
N GLY A 17 21.64 16.79 0.80
CA GLY A 17 22.52 17.21 -0.31
C GLY A 17 24.03 17.12 0.01
N ASN A 18 24.41 16.66 1.20
CA ASN A 18 25.76 16.47 1.70
C ASN A 18 26.12 14.99 1.94
N SER A 19 25.31 14.04 1.46
CA SER A 19 25.57 12.60 1.59
C SER A 19 25.58 12.07 3.04
N VAL A 20 25.00 12.82 3.99
CA VAL A 20 24.89 12.39 5.39
C VAL A 20 23.52 11.71 5.60
N PRO A 21 23.48 10.45 6.09
CA PRO A 21 22.21 9.83 6.46
C PRO A 21 21.59 10.57 7.65
N ARG A 22 20.36 11.08 7.49
CA ARG A 22 19.61 11.69 8.61
C ARG A 22 19.30 10.59 9.63
N LYS A 23 19.98 10.61 10.78
CA LYS A 23 19.69 9.71 11.90
C LYS A 23 18.45 10.21 12.63
N VAL A 24 17.44 9.34 12.75
CA VAL A 24 16.35 9.49 13.73
C VAL A 24 16.86 8.86 15.04
N GLY A 25 16.46 9.39 16.21
CA GLY A 25 16.88 8.85 17.52
C GLY A 25 16.59 7.35 17.65
N ASN A 26 17.38 6.62 18.44
CA ASN A 26 17.40 5.17 18.51
C ASN A 26 16.03 4.51 18.79
N GLU A 27 15.20 5.08 19.66
CA GLU A 27 13.86 4.54 19.94
C GLU A 27 12.89 4.79 18.76
N ASP A 28 12.85 6.02 18.25
CA ASP A 28 11.99 6.39 17.11
C ASP A 28 12.41 5.66 15.81
N ALA A 29 13.71 5.46 15.59
CA ALA A 29 14.25 4.77 14.42
C ALA A 29 13.90 3.27 14.41
N GLN A 30 13.90 2.60 15.58
CA GLN A 30 13.52 1.19 15.69
C GLN A 30 12.01 0.98 15.50
N THR A 31 11.18 1.90 16.01
CA THR A 31 9.73 1.88 15.77
C THR A 31 9.43 2.07 14.29
N TRP A 32 10.05 3.05 13.63
CA TRP A 32 9.85 3.31 12.21
C TRP A 32 10.36 2.18 11.32
N ALA A 33 11.51 1.60 11.64
CA ALA A 33 12.04 0.44 10.92
C ALA A 33 11.09 -0.75 11.01
N THR A 34 10.55 -1.04 12.20
CA THR A 34 9.59 -2.14 12.40
C THR A 34 8.30 -1.92 11.60
N GLU A 35 7.77 -0.70 11.58
CA GLU A 35 6.54 -0.38 10.81
C GLU A 35 6.77 -0.49 9.30
N ILE A 36 7.90 0.01 8.79
CA ILE A 36 8.29 -0.12 7.39
C ILE A 36 8.49 -1.60 7.02
N GLU A 37 9.20 -2.36 7.86
CA GLU A 37 9.43 -3.79 7.62
C GLU A 37 8.11 -4.55 7.56
N ARG A 38 7.16 -4.25 8.46
CA ARG A 38 5.83 -4.88 8.42
C ARG A 38 5.08 -4.54 7.13
N GLY A 39 5.13 -3.28 6.68
CA GLY A 39 4.44 -2.83 5.46
C GLY A 39 5.04 -3.40 4.18
N ILE A 40 6.37 -3.53 4.10
CA ILE A 40 7.07 -4.03 2.91
C ILE A 40 7.12 -5.56 2.87
N ALA A 41 7.33 -6.23 4.02
CA ALA A 41 7.46 -7.69 4.06
C ALA A 41 6.12 -8.41 3.87
N ASN A 42 5.01 -7.77 4.20
CA ASN A 42 3.68 -8.35 4.04
C ASN A 42 2.70 -7.33 3.43
N PRO A 43 2.85 -7.01 2.14
CA PRO A 43 1.98 -6.04 1.49
C PRO A 43 0.55 -6.61 1.42
N SER A 44 -0.42 -5.86 1.94
CA SER A 44 -1.84 -6.16 1.82
C SER A 44 -2.56 -5.03 1.07
N ALA A 45 -3.56 -5.42 0.27
CA ALA A 45 -4.46 -4.43 -0.34
C ALA A 45 -5.39 -3.84 0.74
N PRO A 46 -5.71 -2.53 0.67
CA PRO A 46 -6.74 -1.95 1.52
C PRO A 46 -8.06 -2.72 1.39
N SER A 47 -8.67 -3.06 2.53
CA SER A 47 -9.90 -3.85 2.60
C SER A 47 -11.12 -2.93 2.72
N TYR A 48 -12.13 -3.20 1.91
CA TYR A 48 -13.42 -2.51 1.95
C TYR A 48 -14.57 -3.52 1.85
N THR A 49 -15.76 -3.05 2.21
CA THR A 49 -17.00 -3.65 1.71
C THR A 49 -17.46 -2.95 0.45
N VAL A 50 -18.32 -3.55 -0.36
CA VAL A 50 -18.89 -2.92 -1.56
C VAL A 50 -19.48 -1.53 -1.21
N ALA A 51 -20.14 -1.42 -0.06
CA ALA A 51 -20.76 -0.17 0.40
C ALA A 51 -19.77 0.90 0.89
N THR A 52 -18.52 0.53 1.23
CA THR A 52 -17.53 1.45 1.81
C THR A 52 -16.37 1.76 0.88
N VAL A 53 -16.36 1.22 -0.35
CA VAL A 53 -15.32 1.52 -1.31
C VAL A 53 -15.29 3.03 -1.63
N PRO A 54 -14.11 3.65 -1.73
CA PRO A 54 -14.01 5.03 -2.19
C PRO A 54 -14.35 5.14 -3.68
N SER A 55 -14.48 6.35 -4.22
CA SER A 55 -14.66 6.52 -5.67
C SER A 55 -13.44 6.01 -6.44
N ALA A 56 -13.65 5.06 -7.35
CA ALA A 56 -12.60 4.51 -8.21
C ALA A 56 -11.88 5.59 -9.04
N ALA A 57 -12.62 6.60 -9.51
CA ALA A 57 -12.07 7.75 -10.22
C ALA A 57 -11.09 8.56 -9.36
N THR A 58 -11.42 8.80 -8.09
CA THR A 58 -10.54 9.53 -7.17
C THR A 58 -9.32 8.71 -6.74
N SER A 59 -9.44 7.39 -6.67
CA SER A 59 -8.31 6.49 -6.39
C SER A 59 -7.36 6.33 -7.59
N GLY A 60 -7.80 6.67 -8.80
CA GLY A 60 -7.01 6.57 -10.04
C GLY A 60 -6.98 5.15 -10.63
N ALA A 61 -6.91 5.08 -11.96
CA ALA A 61 -6.87 3.83 -12.70
C ALA A 61 -5.63 3.00 -12.32
N GLY A 62 -5.82 1.68 -12.16
CA GLY A 62 -4.78 0.74 -11.74
C GLY A 62 -4.63 0.56 -10.23
N SER A 63 -5.32 1.35 -9.42
CA SER A 63 -5.41 1.12 -7.96
C SER A 63 -6.05 -0.23 -7.65
N ILE A 64 -5.59 -0.92 -6.59
CA ILE A 64 -6.03 -2.26 -6.19
C ILE A 64 -6.59 -2.23 -4.77
N ILE A 65 -7.71 -2.91 -4.56
CA ILE A 65 -8.35 -3.10 -3.25
C ILE A 65 -8.75 -4.56 -3.05
N PHE A 66 -8.99 -4.94 -1.80
CA PHE A 66 -9.66 -6.17 -1.42
C PHE A 66 -11.11 -5.85 -1.03
N VAL A 67 -12.08 -6.56 -1.61
CA VAL A 67 -13.51 -6.40 -1.31
C VAL A 67 -13.97 -7.63 -0.55
N ALA A 68 -14.34 -7.46 0.72
CA ALA A 68 -14.59 -8.57 1.64
C ALA A 68 -15.97 -9.22 1.45
N ASP A 69 -16.95 -8.50 0.90
CA ASP A 69 -18.36 -8.89 0.82
C ASP A 69 -18.94 -8.76 -0.61
N GLU A 70 -18.11 -8.95 -1.63
CA GLU A 70 -18.60 -9.03 -3.02
C GLU A 70 -19.54 -10.24 -3.20
N GLY A 71 -20.54 -10.12 -4.08
CA GLY A 71 -21.57 -11.14 -4.28
C GLY A 71 -21.09 -12.55 -4.63
N GLY A 72 -19.92 -12.71 -5.26
CA GLY A 72 -19.26 -13.98 -5.58
C GLY A 72 -18.31 -14.50 -4.48
N GLY A 73 -18.22 -13.79 -3.35
CA GLY A 73 -17.23 -14.00 -2.30
C GLY A 73 -16.07 -13.01 -2.38
N ALA A 74 -15.29 -12.93 -1.30
CA ALA A 74 -14.24 -11.93 -1.19
C ALA A 74 -13.22 -12.00 -2.34
N VAL A 75 -12.90 -10.84 -2.94
CA VAL A 75 -12.13 -10.75 -4.17
C VAL A 75 -11.27 -9.49 -4.23
N LEU A 76 -10.15 -9.56 -4.95
CA LEU A 76 -9.40 -8.36 -5.32
C LEU A 76 -10.08 -7.63 -6.48
N ALA A 77 -10.14 -6.31 -6.39
CA ALA A 77 -10.67 -5.44 -7.44
C ALA A 77 -9.66 -4.37 -7.82
N PHE A 78 -9.72 -3.91 -9.07
CA PHE A 78 -8.92 -2.80 -9.57
C PHE A 78 -9.80 -1.67 -10.08
N SER A 79 -9.31 -0.42 -9.99
CA SER A 79 -9.96 0.73 -10.59
C SER A 79 -9.66 0.79 -12.08
N ASP A 80 -10.70 0.94 -12.92
CA ASP A 80 -10.54 1.26 -14.35
C ASP A 80 -10.53 2.78 -14.62
N GLY A 81 -10.58 3.61 -13.56
CA GLY A 81 -10.70 5.06 -13.62
C GLY A 81 -12.14 5.57 -13.48
N THR A 82 -13.14 4.69 -13.50
CA THR A 82 -14.56 5.03 -13.27
C THR A 82 -15.20 4.11 -12.24
N ASP A 83 -15.01 2.80 -12.39
CA ASP A 83 -15.59 1.75 -11.56
C ASP A 83 -14.51 0.86 -10.93
N TRP A 84 -14.87 0.21 -9.82
CA TRP A 84 -14.11 -0.91 -9.28
C TRP A 84 -14.52 -2.20 -9.98
N ARG A 85 -13.57 -2.91 -10.57
CA ARG A 85 -13.79 -4.16 -11.28
C ARG A 85 -13.08 -5.33 -10.63
N ARG A 86 -13.75 -6.46 -10.53
CA ARG A 86 -13.14 -7.72 -10.05
C ARG A 86 -12.00 -8.13 -10.97
N ILE A 87 -10.88 -8.58 -10.40
CA ILE A 87 -9.73 -9.06 -11.18
C ILE A 87 -10.07 -10.34 -11.97
N THR A 88 -11.01 -11.14 -11.48
CA THR A 88 -11.34 -12.46 -12.04
C THR A 88 -12.04 -12.38 -13.40
N ASP A 89 -12.96 -11.44 -13.59
CA ASP A 89 -13.79 -11.36 -14.80
C ASP A 89 -14.07 -9.94 -15.30
N ARG A 90 -13.54 -8.92 -14.61
CA ARG A 90 -13.73 -7.50 -14.91
C ARG A 90 -15.17 -7.01 -14.78
N ALA A 91 -16.07 -7.77 -14.15
CA ALA A 91 -17.37 -7.24 -13.77
C ALA A 91 -17.20 -6.15 -12.69
N VAL A 92 -18.11 -5.17 -12.68
CA VAL A 92 -18.16 -4.17 -11.61
C VAL A 92 -18.53 -4.88 -10.31
N ILE A 93 -17.86 -4.52 -9.20
CA ILE A 93 -18.17 -5.10 -7.89
C ILE A 93 -19.63 -4.80 -7.49
N SER A 94 -20.27 -5.75 -6.83
CA SER A 94 -21.68 -5.64 -6.39
C SER A 94 -21.92 -6.38 -5.10
#